data_AF-A0A2M8L4K9-F1
#
_entry.id   AF-A0A2M8L4K9-F1
#
_cell.length_a   1.000
_cell.length_b   1.000
_cell.length_c   1.000
_cell.angle_alpha   90.00
_cell.angle_beta   90.00
_cell.angle_gamma   90.00
#
_symmetry.space_group_name_H-M   'P 1'
#
loop_
_entity.id
_entity.type
_entity.pdbx_description
1 polymer ?
#
loop_
_entity_poly.entity_id
_entity_poly.type
_entity_poly.pdbx_seq_one_letter_code
_entity_poly.pdbx_strand_id
1 'polypeptide(L)'
;MDLGYLRFPQHYTKSIYWKLRLWTALSIKRAASILTISQASKNDIIKHYKVKAEKIDVEYLGYDEKSFQFPIPDSRIEKAKNKYKIVGDYLLFLSTLKPSKNVEG
;
A
#
# COMPACT_ATOMS: atom_id res chain seq x y z
N MET A 1 4.81 6.04 -1.29
CA MET A 1 5.80 4.98 -0.99
C MET A 1 5.78 4.78 0.51
N ASP A 2 5.66 3.54 0.98
CA ASP A 2 5.64 3.27 2.43
C ASP A 2 7.05 3.21 3.02
N LEU A 3 7.14 3.32 4.35
CA LEU A 3 8.38 3.18 5.11
C LEU A 3 8.52 1.79 5.75
N GLY A 4 7.91 0.77 5.13
CA GLY A 4 7.83 -0.58 5.70
C GLY A 4 9.20 -1.20 6.01
N TYR A 5 10.23 -0.83 5.23
CA TYR A 5 11.62 -1.26 5.44
C TYR A 5 12.23 -0.79 6.77
N LEU A 6 11.71 0.27 7.39
CA LEU A 6 12.15 0.71 8.72
C LEU A 6 11.57 -0.15 9.84
N ARG A 7 10.37 -0.71 9.63
CA ARG A 7 9.68 -1.55 10.61
C ARG A 7 10.08 -3.03 10.48
N PHE A 8 10.34 -3.49 9.26
CA PHE A 8 10.69 -4.88 8.98
C PHE A 8 12.01 -4.99 8.19
N PRO A 9 13.14 -4.52 8.74
CA PRO A 9 14.43 -4.57 8.05
C PRO A 9 14.85 -6.00 7.67
N GLN A 10 14.41 -7.01 8.42
CA GLN A 10 14.69 -8.43 8.16
C GLN A 10 14.09 -8.96 6.84
N HIS A 11 13.12 -8.26 6.25
CA HIS A 11 12.56 -8.64 4.95
C HIS A 11 13.37 -8.12 3.75
N TYR A 12 14.48 -7.43 4.01
CA TYR A 12 15.32 -6.83 2.97
C TYR A 12 16.77 -7.27 3.13
N THR A 13 17.48 -7.40 2.01
CA THR A 13 18.94 -7.54 2.06
C THR A 13 19.55 -6.24 2.60
N LYS A 14 20.71 -6.35 3.27
CA LYS A 14 21.40 -5.18 3.86
C LYS A 14 21.62 -4.06 2.84
N SER A 15 21.99 -4.41 1.60
CA SER A 15 22.21 -3.44 0.52
C SER A 15 20.93 -2.69 0.15
N ILE A 16 19.80 -3.39 0.00
CA ILE A 16 18.50 -2.78 -0.29
C ILE A 16 18.05 -1.90 0.88
N TYR A 17 18.16 -2.40 2.12
CA TYR A 17 17.77 -1.63 3.30
C TYR A 17 18.51 -0.29 3.38
N TRP A 18 19.85 -0.30 3.25
CA TRP A 18 20.64 0.93 3.31
C TRP A 18 20.37 1.87 2.15
N LYS A 19 20.18 1.31 0.94
CA LYS A 19 19.78 2.08 -0.24
C LYS A 19 18.45 2.81 -0.01
N LEU A 20 17.41 2.09 0.42
CA LEU A 20 16.09 2.67 0.71
C LEU A 20 16.17 3.73 1.81
N ARG A 21 16.90 3.44 2.89
CA ARG A 21 17.04 4.36 4.02
C ARG A 21 17.74 5.66 3.62
N LEU A 22 18.87 5.57 2.91
CA LEU A 22 19.65 6.73 2.50
C LEU A 22 18.92 7.55 1.43
N TRP A 23 18.37 6.89 0.41
CA TRP A 23 17.67 7.58 -0.67
C TRP A 23 16.43 8.30 -0.16
N THR A 24 15.66 7.67 0.72
CA THR A 24 14.49 8.31 1.33
C THR A 24 14.88 9.51 2.19
N ALA A 25 15.94 9.40 3.00
CA ALA A 25 16.45 10.53 3.79
C ALA A 25 16.85 11.72 2.90
N LEU A 26 17.58 11.44 1.81
CA LEU A 26 18.02 12.47 0.86
C LEU A 26 16.83 13.11 0.12
N SER A 27 15.86 12.32 -0.33
CA SER A 27 14.64 12.81 -0.97
C SER A 27 13.83 13.71 -0.04
N ILE A 28 13.61 13.29 1.21
CA ILE A 28 12.89 14.07 2.23
C ILE A 28 13.58 15.41 2.51
N LYS A 29 14.91 15.40 2.63
CA LYS A 29 15.70 16.61 2.88
C LYS A 29 15.59 17.61 1.74
N ARG A 30 15.57 17.13 0.49
CA ARG A 30 15.54 17.97 -0.73
C ARG A 30 14.14 18.40 -1.17
N ALA A 31 13.11 17.62 -0.87
CA ALA A 31 11.76 17.88 -1.34
C ALA A 31 11.24 19.24 -0.84
N ALA A 32 10.45 19.95 -1.66
CA ALA A 32 9.74 21.15 -1.23
C ALA A 32 8.49 20.79 -0.39
N SER A 33 7.67 19.87 -0.91
CA SER A 33 6.58 19.20 -0.18
C SER A 33 6.68 17.67 -0.37
N ILE A 34 6.03 16.90 0.50
CA ILE A 34 6.01 15.44 0.51
C ILE A 34 4.56 14.97 0.42
N LEU A 35 4.23 14.23 -0.64
CA LEU A 35 2.91 13.60 -0.78
C LEU A 35 2.95 12.15 -0.29
N THR A 36 1.95 11.75 0.48
CA THR A 36 1.79 10.38 0.95
C THR A 36 0.34 9.90 0.86
N ILE A 37 0.13 8.60 0.75
CA ILE A 37 -1.20 8.02 0.45
C ILE A 37 -2.02 7.67 1.70
N SER A 38 -1.46 7.89 2.90
CA SER A 38 -2.14 7.55 4.14
C SER A 38 -1.60 8.34 5.33
N GLN A 39 -2.45 8.53 6.33
CA GLN A 39 -2.05 9.12 7.61
C GLN A 39 -1.00 8.28 8.34
N ALA A 40 -1.07 6.95 8.21
CA ALA A 40 -0.06 6.06 8.79
C ALA A 40 1.35 6.37 8.25
N SER A 41 1.48 6.51 6.92
CA SER A 41 2.75 6.88 6.30
C SER A 41 3.20 8.30 6.67
N LYS A 42 2.28 9.28 6.79
CA LYS A 42 2.62 10.63 7.29
C LYS A 42 3.23 10.56 8.70
N ASN A 43 2.60 9.80 9.60
CA ASN A 43 3.07 9.62 10.96
C ASN A 43 4.45 8.95 11.01
N ASP A 44 4.68 7.94 10.18
CA ASP A 44 5.97 7.27 10.08
C ASP A 44 7.07 8.23 9.59
N ILE A 45 6.78 9.07 8.59
CA ILE A 45 7.75 10.06 8.09
C ILE A 45 8.14 11.05 9.19
N ILE A 46 7.15 11.60 9.91
CA ILE A 46 7.40 12.53 11.03
C ILE A 46 8.22 11.84 12.12
N LYS A 47 7.84 10.61 12.49
CA LYS A 47 8.51 9.84 13.56
C LYS A 47 9.97 9.56 13.24
N HIS A 48 10.25 9.08 12.03
CA HIS A 48 11.57 8.57 11.65
C HIS A 48 12.51 9.63 11.06
N TYR A 49 11.97 10.65 10.38
CA TYR A 49 12.76 11.67 9.69
C TYR A 49 12.64 13.07 10.29
N LYS A 50 11.84 13.25 11.35
CA LYS A 50 11.67 14.51 12.10
C LYS A 50 11.28 15.69 11.20
N VAL A 51 10.45 15.42 10.20
CA VAL A 51 9.93 16.42 9.27
C VAL A 51 8.73 17.12 9.90
N LYS A 52 8.64 18.43 9.70
CA LYS A 52 7.48 19.26 10.06
C LYS A 52 6.20 18.74 9.38
N ALA A 53 5.11 18.63 10.13
CA ALA A 53 3.87 18.02 9.65
C ALA A 53 3.23 18.80 8.49
N GLU A 54 3.52 20.09 8.42
CA GLU A 54 3.04 21.04 7.40
C GLU A 54 3.73 20.83 6.03
N LYS A 55 4.84 20.08 6.00
CA LYS A 55 5.53 19.71 4.75
C LYS A 55 4.97 18.43 4.11
N ILE A 56 3.99 17.80 4.75
CA ILE A 56 3.50 16.47 4.35
C ILE A 56 2.00 16.53 4.12
N ASP A 57 1.59 16.33 2.87
CA ASP A 57 0.19 16.26 2.47
C ASP A 57 -0.23 14.80 2.28
N VAL A 58 -1.45 14.48 2.74
CA VAL A 58 -2.02 13.13 2.60
C VAL A 58 -3.02 13.16 1.46
N GLU A 59 -2.69 12.49 0.36
CA GLU A 59 -3.52 12.38 -0.82
C GLU A 59 -3.88 10.91 -1.05
N TYR A 60 -5.13 10.57 -0.76
CA TYR A 60 -5.62 9.20 -0.92
C TYR A 60 -5.68 8.80 -2.39
N LEU A 61 -5.30 7.56 -2.68
CA LEU A 61 -5.37 7.03 -4.04
C LEU A 61 -6.84 6.90 -4.47
N GLY A 62 -7.13 7.40 -5.66
CA GLY A 62 -8.39 7.10 -6.34
C GLY A 62 -8.39 5.71 -6.97
N TYR A 63 -9.54 5.32 -7.48
CA TYR A 63 -9.73 4.13 -8.31
C TYR A 63 -10.43 4.52 -9.62
N ASP A 64 -10.37 3.64 -10.62
CA ASP A 64 -11.03 3.90 -11.90
C ASP A 64 -12.54 3.60 -11.81
N GLU A 65 -13.34 4.65 -11.70
CA GLU A 65 -14.80 4.57 -11.64
C GLU A 65 -15.43 3.95 -12.89
N LYS A 66 -14.78 4.02 -14.06
CA LYS A 66 -15.30 3.39 -15.28
C LYS A 66 -15.13 1.87 -15.23
N SER A 67 -14.03 1.40 -14.66
CA SER A 67 -13.75 -0.03 -14.51
C SER A 67 -14.47 -0.65 -13.31
N PHE A 68 -14.62 0.08 -12.20
CA PHE A 68 -15.20 -0.40 -10.94
C PHE A 68 -16.55 0.28 -10.67
N GLN A 69 -17.56 -0.09 -11.46
CA GLN A 69 -18.92 0.42 -11.31
C GLN A 69 -19.72 -0.41 -10.30
N PHE A 70 -20.46 0.29 -9.45
CA PHE A 70 -21.38 -0.30 -8.48
C PHE A 70 -22.78 0.31 -8.63
N PRO A 71 -23.87 -0.46 -8.45
CA PRO A 71 -23.89 -1.89 -8.12
C PRO A 71 -23.45 -2.78 -9.31
N ILE A 72 -22.88 -3.94 -9.00
CA ILE A 72 -22.51 -4.94 -10.01
C ILE A 72 -23.77 -5.73 -10.40
N PRO A 73 -24.11 -5.87 -11.70
CA PRO A 73 -25.25 -6.69 -12.11
C PRO A 73 -25.10 -8.16 -11.71
N ASP A 74 -26.19 -8.78 -11.24
CA ASP A 74 -26.21 -10.20 -10.82
C ASP A 74 -25.71 -11.14 -11.91
N SER A 75 -25.98 -10.85 -13.18
CA SER A 75 -25.49 -11.63 -14.32
C SER A 75 -23.96 -11.70 -14.38
N ARG A 76 -23.25 -10.65 -13.95
CA ARG A 76 -21.77 -10.65 -13.87
C ARG A 76 -21.27 -11.45 -12.68
N ILE A 77 -21.99 -11.40 -11.55
CA ILE A 77 -21.68 -12.18 -10.34
C ILE A 77 -21.85 -13.67 -10.64
N GLU A 78 -23.00 -14.07 -11.19
CA GLU A 78 -23.27 -15.47 -11.55
C GLU A 78 -22.31 -15.99 -12.62
N LYS A 79 -21.95 -15.16 -13.62
CA LYS A 79 -20.92 -15.52 -14.59
C LYS A 79 -19.56 -15.80 -13.93
N ALA A 80 -19.18 -15.01 -12.93
CA ALA A 80 -17.94 -15.24 -12.17
C ALA A 80 -18.04 -16.51 -11.32
N LYS A 81 -19.13 -16.70 -10.57
CA LYS A 81 -19.34 -17.90 -9.75
C LYS A 81 -19.31 -19.18 -10.58
N ASN A 82 -20.00 -19.19 -11.73
CA ASN A 82 -19.98 -20.32 -12.65
C ASN A 82 -18.58 -20.59 -13.22
N LYS A 83 -17.86 -19.53 -13.65
CA LYS A 83 -16.49 -19.67 -14.17
C LYS A 83 -15.53 -20.27 -13.14
N TYR A 84 -15.63 -19.85 -11.88
CA TYR A 84 -14.75 -20.29 -10.79
C TYR A 84 -15.34 -21.43 -9.95
N LYS A 85 -16.49 -21.99 -10.37
CA LYS A 85 -17.21 -23.09 -9.68
C LYS A 85 -17.49 -22.81 -8.20
N ILE A 86 -17.84 -21.57 -7.88
CA ILE A 86 -18.15 -21.13 -6.51
C ILE A 86 -19.64 -21.41 -6.23
N VAL A 87 -19.91 -22.17 -5.17
CA VAL A 87 -21.26 -22.45 -4.68
C VAL A 87 -21.49 -21.68 -3.38
N GLY A 88 -22.61 -20.97 -3.27
CA GLY A 88 -22.94 -20.17 -2.09
C GLY A 88 -22.13 -18.89 -1.97
N ASP A 89 -21.92 -18.45 -0.74
CA ASP A 89 -21.14 -17.25 -0.39
C ASP A 89 -19.64 -17.56 -0.34
N TYR A 90 -18.83 -16.51 -0.50
CA TYR A 90 -17.37 -16.64 -0.53
C TYR A 90 -16.68 -15.42 0.08
N LEU A 91 -15.47 -15.64 0.59
CA LEU A 91 -14.55 -14.58 0.97
C LEU A 91 -13.40 -14.54 -0.04
N LEU A 92 -13.19 -13.39 -0.69
CA LEU A 92 -12.10 -13.19 -1.63
C LEU A 92 -10.92 -12.50 -0.93
N PHE A 93 -9.76 -13.14 -0.94
CA PHE A 93 -8.50 -12.54 -0.53
C PHE A 93 -7.56 -12.41 -1.74
N LEU A 94 -7.15 -11.18 -2.06
CA LEU A 94 -6.20 -10.88 -3.14
C LEU A 94 -5.05 -10.03 -2.60
N SER A 95 -3.83 -10.55 -2.66
CA SER A 95 -2.63 -9.79 -2.33
C SER A 95 -1.38 -10.37 -3.00
N THR A 96 -0.30 -9.60 -3.03
CA THR A 96 1.02 -10.13 -3.39
C THR A 96 1.54 -11.02 -2.26
N LEU A 97 2.23 -12.11 -2.57
CA LEU A 97 2.90 -12.97 -1.59
C LEU A 97 4.07 -12.23 -0.93
N LYS A 98 3.77 -11.50 0.14
CA LYS A 98 4.73 -10.76 0.96
C LYS A 98 4.44 -11.04 2.43
N PRO A 99 5.46 -11.16 3.30
CA PRO A 99 5.26 -11.40 4.74
C PRO A 99 4.34 -10.37 5.40
N SER A 100 4.39 -9.11 4.96
CA SER A 100 3.56 -8.02 5.48
C SER A 100 2.06 -8.15 5.13
N LYS A 101 1.67 -9.15 4.34
CA LYS A 101 0.27 -9.44 3.99
C LYS A 101 -0.36 -10.54 4.85
N ASN A 102 0.37 -11.05 5.85
CA ASN A 102 -0.11 -12.06 6.81
C ASN A 102 -0.66 -13.32 6.11
N VAL A 103 -0.03 -13.73 5.01
CA VAL A 103 -0.34 -15.00 4.34
C VAL A 103 0.64 -16.02 4.88
N GLU A 104 0.10 -16.99 5.64
CA GLU A 104 0.84 -18.16 6.11
C GLU A 104 0.45 -19.36 5.23
N GLY A 105 1.44 -20.19 4.89
CA GLY A 105 1.29 -21.36 4.02
C GLY A 105 2.53 -22.23 4.05
#